data_AF-E3ZMW8-F1
#
_entry.id   AF-E3ZMW8-F1
#
_cell.length_a   1.000
_cell.length_b   1.000
_cell.length_c   1.000
_cell.angle_alpha   90.00
_cell.angle_beta   90.00
_cell.angle_gamma   90.00
#
_symmetry.space_group_name_H-M   'P 1'
#
loop_
_entity.id
_entity.type
_entity.pdbx_description
1 polymer ?
#
loop_
_entity_poly.entity_id
_entity_poly.type
_entity_poly.pdbx_seq_one_letter_code
_entity_poly.pdbx_strand_id
1 'polypeptide(L)'
;QLNEEIYDLTITGLRKMLHDEVSEFFKNMDGEDHEEYRAELEEIQTLISEQNRVELEAGFWANGEIEFLTVSETAYVLNALQEAGYTTTESSVSRSIYAINDLGNEIRISDHERPAFEVNGSYEKHEYENQIIVAGNEINSNLLIKNGFSELEENLKYYLG
;
A
#
# COMPACT_ATOMS: atom_id res chain seq x y z
N GLN A 1 6.64 -9.40 8.78
CA GLN A 1 5.54 -8.56 8.27
C GLN A 1 5.55 -8.67 6.77
N LEU A 2 4.40 -9.01 6.18
CA LEU A 2 4.17 -8.85 4.75
C LEU A 2 4.36 -7.36 4.38
N ASN A 3 4.83 -7.07 3.18
CA ASN A 3 4.71 -5.76 2.56
C ASN A 3 3.27 -5.29 2.74
N GLU A 4 3.13 -4.11 3.33
CA GLU A 4 1.84 -3.45 3.51
C GLU A 4 1.36 -2.93 2.14
N GLU A 5 1.04 -3.81 1.21
CA GLU A 5 0.53 -3.49 -0.13
C GLU A 5 -0.92 -3.96 -0.28
N ILE A 6 -1.66 -3.30 -1.17
CA ILE A 6 -3.03 -3.69 -1.52
C ILE A 6 -3.00 -4.56 -2.77
N TYR A 7 -3.59 -5.76 -2.66
CA TYR A 7 -3.69 -6.70 -3.76
C TYR A 7 -5.14 -6.89 -4.20
N ASP A 8 -5.45 -6.52 -5.46
CA ASP A 8 -6.73 -6.85 -6.07
C ASP A 8 -6.73 -8.32 -6.53
N LEU A 9 -7.51 -9.15 -5.83
CA LEU A 9 -7.65 -10.57 -6.13
C LEU A 9 -8.25 -10.85 -7.52
N THR A 10 -8.98 -9.91 -8.10
CA THR A 10 -9.58 -10.04 -9.44
C THR A 10 -8.54 -9.87 -10.55
N ILE A 11 -7.46 -9.15 -10.28
CA ILE A 11 -6.37 -8.91 -11.23
C ILE A 11 -5.33 -10.03 -11.11
N THR A 12 -5.21 -10.85 -12.16
CA THR A 12 -4.29 -12.01 -12.18
C THR A 12 -2.83 -11.67 -11.84
N GLY A 13 -2.34 -10.51 -12.28
CA GLY A 13 -0.97 -10.07 -11.97
C GLY A 13 -0.76 -9.79 -10.48
N LEU A 14 -1.66 -9.03 -9.86
CA LEU A 14 -1.60 -8.67 -8.44
C LEU A 14 -1.86 -9.89 -7.55
N ARG A 15 -2.80 -10.74 -7.94
CA ARG A 15 -3.04 -12.02 -7.25
C ARG A 15 -1.79 -12.91 -7.24
N LYS A 16 -1.04 -12.96 -8.36
CA LYS A 16 0.26 -13.67 -8.40
C LYS A 16 1.28 -13.05 -7.44
N MET A 17 1.35 -11.72 -7.36
CA MET A 17 2.28 -11.05 -6.44
C MET A 17 1.96 -11.41 -4.99
N LEU A 18 0.68 -11.41 -4.60
CA LEU A 18 0.26 -11.85 -3.26
C LEU A 18 0.67 -13.31 -2.98
N HIS A 19 0.49 -14.21 -3.95
CA HIS A 19 0.94 -15.60 -3.83
C HIS A 19 2.45 -15.72 -3.56
N ASP A 20 3.26 -14.96 -4.31
CA ASP A 20 4.72 -14.96 -4.19
C ASP A 20 5.13 -14.44 -2.80
N GLU A 21 4.46 -13.40 -2.32
CA GLU A 21 4.78 -12.75 -1.06
C GLU A 21 4.44 -13.61 0.17
N VAL A 22 3.24 -14.21 0.19
CA VAL A 22 2.87 -15.19 1.22
C VAL A 22 3.87 -16.35 1.22
N SER A 23 4.27 -16.84 0.04
CA SER A 23 5.27 -17.91 -0.06
C SER A 23 6.63 -17.49 0.52
N GLU A 24 7.04 -16.23 0.31
CA GLU A 24 8.28 -15.70 0.84
C GLU A 24 8.23 -15.52 2.36
N PHE A 25 7.11 -15.07 2.91
CA PHE A 25 6.89 -15.00 4.34
C PHE A 25 7.12 -16.37 5.00
N PHE A 26 6.44 -17.42 4.51
CA PHE A 26 6.57 -18.77 5.07
C PHE A 26 7.98 -19.37 4.91
N LYS A 27 8.70 -19.08 3.81
CA LYS A 27 10.12 -19.49 3.65
C LYS A 27 11.02 -18.87 4.71
N ASN A 28 10.72 -17.65 5.15
CA ASN A 28 11.55 -16.92 6.10
C ASN A 28 11.24 -17.29 7.57
N MET A 29 10.18 -18.05 7.83
CA MET A 29 9.83 -18.56 9.17
C MET A 29 10.62 -19.81 9.60
N ASP A 30 11.48 -20.36 8.74
CA ASP A 30 12.19 -21.65 8.94
C ASP A 30 12.98 -21.70 10.27
N GLY A 31 12.31 -22.21 11.32
CA GLY A 31 12.83 -22.40 12.67
C GLY A 31 12.48 -23.77 13.24
N GLU A 32 11.21 -24.21 13.25
CA GLU A 32 10.78 -25.53 13.75
C GLU A 32 9.49 -26.02 13.04
N ASP A 33 9.45 -27.32 12.70
CA ASP A 33 8.38 -28.16 12.13
C ASP A 33 7.60 -27.70 10.86
N HIS A 34 7.95 -28.31 9.72
CA HIS A 34 7.53 -27.94 8.36
C HIS A 34 6.12 -28.41 7.92
N GLU A 35 5.48 -29.37 8.59
CA GLU A 35 4.23 -29.95 8.06
C GLU A 35 3.00 -29.06 8.31
N GLU A 36 2.90 -28.41 9.47
CA GLU A 36 1.74 -27.58 9.84
C GLU A 36 1.68 -26.31 8.98
N TYR A 37 2.81 -25.61 8.85
CA TYR A 37 2.93 -24.42 8.01
C TYR A 37 2.77 -24.71 6.51
N ARG A 38 3.05 -25.94 6.07
CA ARG A 38 2.85 -26.32 4.66
C ARG A 38 1.37 -26.45 4.31
N ALA A 39 0.58 -27.06 5.20
CA ALA A 39 -0.87 -27.17 5.01
C ALA A 39 -1.53 -25.79 5.05
N GLU A 40 -1.09 -24.95 5.99
CA GLU A 40 -1.58 -23.58 6.13
C GLU A 40 -1.23 -22.72 4.90
N LEU A 41 0.02 -22.79 4.41
CA LEU A 41 0.41 -22.12 3.18
C LEU A 41 -0.47 -22.59 2.00
N GLU A 42 -0.69 -23.90 1.84
CA GLU A 42 -1.54 -24.44 0.77
C GLU A 42 -2.99 -23.94 0.85
N GLU A 43 -3.53 -23.81 2.05
CA GLU A 43 -4.86 -23.24 2.29
C GLU A 43 -4.93 -21.77 1.87
N ILE A 44 -4.00 -20.93 2.35
CA ILE A 44 -3.97 -19.50 1.98
C ILE A 44 -3.84 -19.35 0.45
N GLN A 45 -2.97 -20.13 -0.19
CA GLN A 45 -2.76 -20.11 -1.64
C GLN A 45 -4.05 -20.51 -2.37
N THR A 46 -4.77 -21.52 -1.88
CA THR A 46 -6.06 -21.91 -2.45
C THR A 46 -7.08 -20.78 -2.36
N LEU A 47 -7.23 -20.17 -1.18
CA LEU A 47 -8.16 -19.06 -0.96
C LEU A 47 -7.85 -17.83 -1.83
N ILE A 48 -6.57 -17.49 -2.00
CA ILE A 48 -6.14 -16.43 -2.93
C ILE A 48 -6.59 -16.78 -4.36
N SER A 49 -6.32 -18.00 -4.83
CA SER A 49 -6.70 -18.46 -6.17
C SER A 49 -8.22 -18.46 -6.40
N GLU A 50 -8.99 -18.83 -5.38
CA GLU A 50 -10.45 -18.79 -5.38
C GLU A 50 -11.03 -17.37 -5.19
N GLN A 51 -10.17 -16.38 -4.91
CA GLN A 51 -10.55 -15.00 -4.62
C GLN A 51 -11.47 -14.89 -3.39
N ASN A 52 -11.31 -15.82 -2.45
CA ASN A 52 -12.16 -15.95 -1.27
C ASN A 52 -11.67 -15.05 -0.12
N ARG A 53 -11.91 -13.75 -0.27
CA ARG A 53 -11.51 -12.73 0.73
C ARG A 53 -12.09 -12.99 2.12
N VAL A 54 -13.30 -13.54 2.22
CA VAL A 54 -14.01 -13.72 3.49
C VAL A 54 -13.28 -14.74 4.37
N GLU A 55 -12.86 -15.86 3.78
CA GLU A 55 -12.11 -16.88 4.50
C GLU A 55 -10.66 -16.43 4.78
N LEU A 56 -10.03 -15.66 3.88
CA LEU A 56 -8.71 -15.06 4.11
C LEU A 56 -8.72 -14.15 5.36
N GLU A 57 -9.74 -13.30 5.51
CA GLU A 57 -9.89 -12.42 6.67
C GLU A 57 -10.24 -13.16 7.97
N ALA A 58 -11.01 -14.24 7.86
CA ALA A 58 -11.46 -15.01 9.02
C ALA A 58 -10.35 -15.91 9.59
N GLY A 59 -9.36 -16.25 8.77
CA GLY A 59 -8.27 -17.13 9.18
C GLY A 59 -7.31 -16.49 10.19
N PHE A 60 -6.74 -17.32 11.04
CA PHE A 60 -5.69 -16.93 11.99
C PHE A 60 -4.39 -17.60 11.58
N TRP A 61 -3.64 -16.90 10.72
CA TRP A 61 -2.58 -17.48 9.94
C TRP A 61 -1.21 -17.37 10.63
N ALA A 62 -0.38 -18.39 10.52
CA ALA A 62 0.97 -18.45 11.06
C ALA A 62 1.02 -18.02 12.54
N ASN A 63 0.10 -18.56 13.35
CA ASN A 63 -0.07 -18.17 14.76
C ASN A 63 -0.36 -16.67 15.00
N GLY A 64 -1.00 -16.00 14.04
CA GLY A 64 -1.39 -14.59 14.13
C GLY A 64 -0.33 -13.62 13.60
N GLU A 65 0.72 -14.12 12.95
CA GLU A 65 1.73 -13.27 12.31
C GLU A 65 1.30 -12.75 10.93
N ILE A 66 0.28 -13.36 10.32
CA ILE A 66 -0.34 -12.91 9.08
C ILE A 66 -1.80 -12.55 9.35
N GLU A 67 -2.18 -11.34 8.95
CA GLU A 67 -3.55 -10.85 8.97
C GLU A 67 -3.90 -10.29 7.59
N PHE A 68 -5.05 -10.68 7.05
CA PHE A 68 -5.60 -10.11 5.83
C PHE A 68 -6.74 -9.16 6.18
N LEU A 69 -6.76 -7.98 5.57
CA LEU A 69 -7.79 -6.97 5.75
C LEU A 69 -8.31 -6.52 4.39
N THR A 70 -9.63 -6.52 4.19
CA THR A 70 -10.23 -5.87 3.04
C THR A 70 -10.19 -4.37 3.22
N VAL A 71 -9.65 -3.70 2.20
CA VAL A 71 -9.63 -2.25 2.11
C VAL A 71 -10.70 -1.83 1.11
N SER A 72 -11.53 -0.83 1.49
CA SER A 72 -12.48 -0.22 0.56
C SER A 72 -11.72 0.46 -0.58
N GLU A 73 -12.22 0.42 -1.82
CA GLU A 73 -11.62 1.18 -2.93
C GLU A 73 -11.54 2.67 -2.61
N THR A 74 -12.50 3.21 -1.85
CA THR A 74 -12.51 4.63 -1.41
C THR A 74 -11.51 4.92 -0.30
N ALA A 75 -10.95 3.88 0.33
CA ALA A 75 -9.87 4.03 1.30
C ALA A 75 -8.49 4.13 0.61
N TYR A 76 -8.40 3.87 -0.69
CA TYR A 76 -7.20 4.14 -1.47
C TYR A 76 -7.06 5.67 -1.69
N VAL A 77 -5.90 6.25 -1.34
CA VAL A 77 -5.70 7.71 -1.34
C VAL A 77 -6.03 8.35 -2.67
N LEU A 78 -5.67 7.69 -3.79
CA LEU A 78 -5.96 8.21 -5.12
C LEU A 78 -7.48 8.41 -5.30
N ASN A 79 -8.26 7.39 -4.97
CA ASN A 79 -9.71 7.40 -5.13
C ASN A 79 -10.36 8.39 -4.16
N ALA A 80 -9.93 8.43 -2.90
CA ALA A 80 -10.43 9.38 -1.91
C ALA A 80 -10.25 10.84 -2.38
N LEU A 81 -9.08 11.17 -2.92
CA LEU A 81 -8.79 12.50 -3.46
C LEU A 81 -9.64 12.80 -4.70
N GLN A 82 -9.82 11.83 -5.60
CA GLN A 82 -10.66 11.99 -6.79
C GLN A 82 -12.13 12.20 -6.43
N GLU A 83 -12.66 11.45 -5.47
CA GLU A 83 -14.05 11.58 -4.99
C GLU A 83 -14.29 12.94 -4.32
N ALA A 84 -13.29 13.46 -3.61
CA ALA A 84 -13.30 14.82 -3.05
C ALA A 84 -13.11 15.93 -4.11
N GLY A 85 -12.92 15.58 -5.39
CA GLY A 85 -12.82 16.54 -6.49
C GLY A 85 -11.41 17.04 -6.80
N TYR A 86 -10.38 16.44 -6.20
CA TYR A 86 -8.99 16.82 -6.48
C TYR A 86 -8.49 16.22 -7.81
N THR A 87 -7.62 16.97 -8.47
CA THR A 87 -6.89 16.46 -9.65
C THR A 87 -5.71 15.63 -9.18
N THR A 88 -5.68 14.36 -9.56
CA THR A 88 -4.67 13.40 -9.13
C THR A 88 -4.04 12.64 -10.30
N THR A 89 -2.80 12.19 -10.17
CA THR A 89 -2.15 11.26 -11.09
C THR A 89 -1.29 10.26 -10.31
N GLU A 90 -1.33 9.00 -10.68
CA GLU A 90 -0.45 7.96 -10.13
C GLU A 90 0.82 7.82 -10.98
N SER A 91 1.95 7.59 -10.32
CA SER A 91 3.22 7.29 -10.99
C SER A 91 3.21 5.88 -11.58
N SER A 92 3.68 5.75 -12.82
CA SER A 92 3.87 4.43 -13.47
C SER A 92 5.18 3.73 -13.09
N VAL A 93 6.03 4.37 -12.29
CA VAL A 93 7.41 3.90 -12.01
C VAL A 93 7.71 3.77 -10.52
N SER A 94 6.84 4.27 -9.66
CA SER A 94 7.07 4.31 -8.22
C SER A 94 5.73 4.34 -7.50
N ARG A 95 5.69 3.92 -6.23
CA ARG A 95 4.51 4.03 -5.38
C ARG A 95 4.30 5.48 -4.96
N SER A 96 3.74 6.29 -5.85
CA SER A 96 3.60 7.72 -5.66
C SER A 96 2.36 8.27 -6.33
N ILE A 97 1.65 9.14 -5.61
CA ILE A 97 0.49 9.88 -6.08
C ILE A 97 0.85 11.37 -6.11
N TYR A 98 0.48 12.05 -7.17
CA TYR A 98 0.61 13.50 -7.32
C TYR A 98 -0.80 14.10 -7.30
N ALA A 99 -1.02 15.11 -6.46
CA ALA A 99 -2.34 15.72 -6.31
C ALA A 99 -2.24 17.24 -6.19
N ILE A 100 -3.17 17.96 -6.81
CA ILE A 100 -3.26 19.43 -6.69
C ILE A 100 -4.16 19.79 -5.51
N ASN A 101 -3.60 20.51 -4.53
CA ASN A 101 -4.32 20.92 -3.33
C ASN A 101 -5.17 22.19 -3.53
N ASP A 102 -5.89 22.62 -2.49
CA ASP A 102 -6.76 23.81 -2.50
C ASP A 102 -6.03 25.12 -2.87
N LEU A 103 -4.71 25.17 -2.68
CA LEU A 103 -3.86 26.32 -2.99
C LEU A 103 -3.34 26.30 -4.44
N GLY A 104 -3.63 25.25 -5.19
CA GLY A 104 -3.10 25.03 -6.54
C GLY A 104 -1.68 24.46 -6.56
N ASN A 105 -1.16 23.98 -5.43
CA ASN A 105 0.17 23.37 -5.36
C ASN A 105 0.08 21.86 -5.62
N GLU A 106 1.03 21.33 -6.40
CA GLU A 106 1.22 19.88 -6.53
C GLU A 106 1.89 19.33 -5.27
N ILE A 107 1.25 18.35 -4.65
CA ILE A 107 1.75 17.59 -3.52
C ILE A 107 2.07 16.18 -4.00
N ARG A 108 3.32 15.75 -3.77
CA ARG A 108 3.71 14.35 -3.97
C ARG A 108 3.48 13.56 -2.68
N ILE A 109 2.72 12.48 -2.77
CA ILE A 109 2.46 11.53 -1.67
C ILE A 109 3.14 10.21 -2.04
N SER A 110 4.04 9.70 -1.19
CA SER A 110 4.92 8.58 -1.53
C SER A 110 5.44 7.85 -0.28
N ASP A 111 5.85 6.59 -0.42
CA ASP A 111 6.50 5.81 0.65
C ASP A 111 8.01 6.11 0.81
N HIS A 112 8.63 6.77 -0.18
CA HIS A 112 10.04 7.15 -0.16
C HIS A 112 10.32 8.60 -0.58
N GLU A 113 11.43 9.17 -0.07
CA GLU A 113 12.05 10.36 -0.65
C GLU A 113 12.50 10.05 -2.08
N ARG A 114 12.32 11.01 -3.00
CA ARG A 114 12.77 10.81 -4.38
C ARG A 114 14.30 10.61 -4.40
N PRO A 115 14.83 9.60 -5.12
CA PRO A 115 16.25 9.34 -5.18
C PRO A 115 17.05 10.56 -5.64
N ALA A 116 18.23 10.77 -5.07
CA ALA A 116 19.13 11.82 -5.52
C ALA A 116 19.53 11.62 -6.99
N PHE A 117 19.80 12.71 -7.70
CA PHE A 117 20.26 12.69 -9.09
C PHE A 117 21.71 13.16 -9.17
N GLU A 118 22.47 12.61 -10.12
CA GLU A 118 23.87 12.98 -10.30
C GLU A 118 23.99 14.26 -11.13
N VAL A 119 24.66 15.26 -10.56
CA VAL A 119 25.08 16.49 -11.23
C VAL A 119 26.59 16.57 -11.15
N ASN A 120 27.27 16.42 -12.30
CA ASN A 120 28.72 16.55 -12.41
C ASN A 120 29.52 15.69 -11.40
N GLY A 121 29.11 14.44 -11.16
CA GLY A 121 29.79 13.54 -10.21
C GLY A 121 29.35 13.69 -8.75
N SER A 122 28.42 14.58 -8.44
CA SER A 122 27.85 14.76 -7.10
C SER A 122 26.37 14.39 -7.09
N TYR A 123 25.91 13.73 -6.02
CA TYR A 123 24.49 13.42 -5.84
C TYR A 123 23.78 14.60 -5.20
N GLU A 124 22.81 15.18 -5.91
CA GLU A 124 21.94 16.26 -5.41
C GLU A 124 20.56 15.71 -5.06
N LYS A 125 20.00 16.16 -3.93
CA LYS A 125 18.63 15.81 -3.54
C LYS A 125 17.62 16.63 -4.35
N HIS A 126 16.48 16.04 -4.68
CA HIS A 126 15.34 16.81 -5.16
C HIS A 126 14.76 17.63 -4.01
N GLU A 127 14.68 18.95 -4.15
CA GLU A 127 13.87 19.80 -3.28
C GLU A 127 12.48 19.90 -3.91
N TYR A 128 11.53 19.10 -3.42
CA TYR A 128 10.11 19.41 -3.61
C TYR A 128 9.69 20.39 -2.52
N GLU A 129 9.05 21.50 -2.91
CA GLU A 129 8.50 22.44 -1.93
C GLU A 129 7.46 21.78 -1.04
N ASN A 130 6.69 20.80 -1.56
CA ASN A 130 5.66 20.11 -0.80
C ASN A 130 5.62 18.60 -1.11
N GLN A 131 5.92 17.77 -0.11
CA GLN A 131 5.81 16.32 -0.19
C GLN A 131 5.29 15.72 1.12
N ILE A 132 4.57 14.60 1.01
CA ILE A 132 4.14 13.77 2.13
C ILE A 132 4.82 12.40 1.96
N ILE A 133 5.71 12.08 2.89
CA ILE A 133 6.35 10.76 2.97
C ILE A 133 5.59 9.90 3.98
N VAL A 134 5.10 8.76 3.51
CA VAL A 134 4.24 7.84 4.24
C VAL A 134 5.10 6.70 4.76
N ALA A 135 5.08 6.47 6.07
CA ALA A 135 5.74 5.32 6.66
C ALA A 135 4.80 4.11 6.55
N GLY A 136 5.14 3.15 5.69
CA GLY A 136 4.28 2.01 5.40
C GLY A 136 3.18 2.35 4.39
N ASN A 137 1.97 1.85 4.62
CA ASN A 137 0.83 2.10 3.70
C ASN A 137 -0.20 3.10 4.23
N GLU A 138 -0.34 3.23 5.55
CA GLU A 138 -1.44 3.97 6.15
C GLU A 138 -1.17 5.49 6.23
N ILE A 139 -2.18 6.28 5.84
CA ILE A 139 -2.16 7.74 5.83
C ILE A 139 -3.38 8.25 6.57
N ASN A 140 -3.17 9.11 7.56
CA ASN A 140 -4.27 9.78 8.25
C ASN A 140 -4.76 10.99 7.42
N SER A 141 -6.07 11.06 7.19
CA SER A 141 -6.75 12.20 6.52
C SER A 141 -6.33 13.57 7.06
N ASN A 142 -6.13 13.71 8.37
CA ASN A 142 -5.72 14.99 8.97
C ASN A 142 -4.34 15.46 8.47
N LEU A 143 -3.46 14.54 8.05
CA LEU A 143 -2.19 14.90 7.43
C LEU A 143 -2.41 15.46 6.02
N LEU A 144 -3.31 14.87 5.25
CA LEU A 144 -3.71 15.37 3.92
C LEU A 144 -4.37 16.76 4.05
N ILE A 145 -5.32 16.91 4.97
CA ILE A 145 -6.01 18.18 5.23
C ILE A 145 -5.01 19.29 5.61
N LYS A 146 -4.01 18.98 6.46
CA LYS A 146 -2.93 19.93 6.80
C LYS A 146 -2.10 20.38 5.58
N ASN A 147 -2.07 19.60 4.52
CA ASN A 147 -1.40 19.91 3.26
C ASN A 147 -2.34 20.50 2.20
N GLY A 148 -3.54 20.94 2.60
CA GLY A 148 -4.47 21.67 1.74
C GLY A 148 -5.44 20.77 0.97
N PHE A 149 -5.79 19.60 1.51
CA PHE A 149 -6.89 18.78 0.99
C PHE A 149 -8.12 18.88 1.91
N SER A 150 -8.69 20.09 2.04
CA SER A 150 -9.71 20.39 3.07
C SER A 150 -11.09 19.79 2.83
N GLU A 151 -11.40 19.31 1.62
CA GLU A 151 -12.68 18.64 1.31
C GLU A 151 -12.72 17.17 1.78
N LEU A 152 -11.62 16.64 2.31
CA LEU A 152 -11.58 15.29 2.91
C LEU A 152 -12.22 15.29 4.30
N GLU A 153 -12.85 14.16 4.65
CA GLU A 153 -13.38 13.96 6.00
C GLU A 153 -12.25 13.74 7.03
N GLU A 154 -12.39 14.36 8.20
CA GLU A 154 -11.42 14.25 9.29
C GLU A 154 -11.41 12.87 9.95
N ASN A 155 -10.26 12.48 10.49
CA ASN A 155 -10.05 11.25 11.27
C ASN A 155 -10.32 9.93 10.53
N LEU A 156 -10.38 9.95 9.20
CA LEU A 156 -10.31 8.75 8.37
C LEU A 156 -8.88 8.25 8.15
N LYS A 157 -8.77 6.95 7.86
CA LYS A 157 -7.56 6.27 7.43
C LYS A 157 -7.66 5.96 5.95
N TYR A 158 -6.60 6.31 5.22
CA TYR A 158 -6.43 5.96 3.82
C TYR A 158 -5.16 5.14 3.62
N TYR A 159 -5.01 4.56 2.44
CA TYR A 159 -3.88 3.71 2.09
C TYR A 159 -3.23 4.19 0.79
N LEU A 160 -1.90 4.18 0.74
CA LEU A 160 -1.11 4.60 -0.41
C LEU A 160 -1.20 3.63 -1.59
N GLY A 161 -1.59 2.37 -1.36
CA GLY A 161 -1.73 1.31 -2.39
C GLY A 161 -0.57 0.35 -2.32
#